data_AF-A0A925FZY0-F1
#
_entry.id   AF-A0A925FZY0-F1
#
_cell.length_a   1.000
_cell.length_b   1.000
_cell.length_c   1.000
_cell.angle_alpha   90.00
_cell.angle_beta   90.00
_cell.angle_gamma   90.00
#
_symmetry.space_group_name_H-M   'P 1'
#
loop_
_entity.id
_entity.type
_entity.pdbx_description
1 polymer ?
#
loop_
_entity_poly.entity_id
_entity_poly.type
_entity_poly.pdbx_seq_one_letter_code
_entity_poly.pdbx_strand_id
1 'polypeptide(L)'
;MSATQSLRAQGEQQRERRVEVTPAAASSAPLAAGKSAPKTVEELRARIQEILRRAELAPAQVAVKAVSLETGRVLFEENAIKLLHPASVMKIYTVAAALDRLTPDYRFKTSVYT
;
A
#
# COMPACT_ATOMS: atom_id res chain seq x y z
N MET A 1 -27.51 -36.29 -38.83
CA MET A 1 -26.37 -36.47 -37.91
C MET A 1 -25.20 -35.57 -38.32
N SER A 2 -25.31 -34.23 -38.19
CA SER A 2 -24.19 -33.35 -38.58
C SER A 2 -24.26 -31.92 -38.00
N ALA A 3 -24.75 -31.76 -36.77
CA ALA A 3 -24.77 -30.44 -36.10
C ALA A 3 -24.10 -30.45 -34.71
N THR A 4 -23.72 -31.62 -34.19
CA THR A 4 -23.14 -31.75 -32.84
C THR A 4 -21.60 -31.84 -32.86
N GLN A 5 -20.98 -32.00 -34.04
CA GLN A 5 -19.53 -32.13 -34.15
C GLN A 5 -18.81 -30.76 -34.26
N SER A 6 -19.48 -29.72 -34.75
CA SER A 6 -18.88 -28.40 -34.98
C SER A 6 -18.76 -27.53 -33.71
N LEU A 7 -19.48 -27.85 -32.63
CA LEU A 7 -19.38 -27.13 -31.34
C LEU A 7 -18.26 -27.67 -30.43
N ARG A 8 -17.85 -28.95 -30.60
CA ARG A 8 -16.72 -29.52 -29.84
C ARG A 8 -15.37 -28.96 -30.31
N ALA A 9 -15.21 -28.73 -31.62
CA ALA A 9 -13.97 -28.20 -32.19
C ALA A 9 -13.68 -26.74 -31.79
N GLN A 10 -14.71 -25.94 -31.47
CA GLN A 10 -14.56 -24.54 -31.06
C GLN A 10 -14.21 -24.38 -29.57
N GLY A 11 -14.57 -25.35 -28.72
CA GLY A 11 -14.26 -25.31 -27.28
C GLY A 11 -12.81 -25.64 -26.93
N GLU A 12 -12.10 -26.37 -27.79
CA GLU A 12 -10.69 -26.74 -27.58
C GLU A 12 -9.73 -25.63 -28.00
N GLN A 13 -10.03 -24.89 -29.07
CA GLN A 13 -9.21 -23.75 -29.53
C GLN A 13 -9.17 -22.58 -28.53
N GLN A 14 -10.14 -22.49 -27.61
CA GLN A 14 -10.18 -21.43 -26.60
C GLN A 14 -9.35 -21.74 -25.34
N ARG A 15 -8.89 -22.98 -25.16
CA ARG A 15 -8.06 -23.39 -24.01
C ARG A 15 -6.56 -23.12 -24.19
N GLU A 16 -6.11 -22.82 -25.41
CA GLU A 16 -4.69 -22.64 -25.75
C GLU A 16 -4.24 -21.18 -25.90
N ARG A 17 -5.10 -20.19 -25.56
CA ARG A 17 -4.62 -18.81 -25.40
C ARG A 17 -3.84 -18.69 -24.08
N ARG A 18 -2.62 -19.24 -24.09
CA ARG A 18 -1.57 -18.91 -23.15
C ARG A 18 -1.36 -17.41 -23.27
N VAL A 19 -1.90 -16.66 -22.32
CA VAL A 19 -1.51 -15.27 -22.11
C VAL A 19 -0.01 -15.32 -21.84
N GLU A 20 0.78 -14.87 -22.81
CA GLU A 20 2.18 -14.57 -22.57
C GLU A 20 2.21 -13.49 -21.50
N VAL A 21 2.39 -13.92 -20.25
CA VAL A 21 2.78 -13.03 -19.17
C VAL A 21 4.23 -12.69 -19.46
N THR A 22 4.45 -11.72 -20.33
CA THR A 22 5.71 -11.00 -20.37
C THR A 22 5.89 -10.47 -18.94
N PRO A 23 6.94 -10.89 -18.21
CA PRO A 23 7.21 -10.24 -16.94
C PRO A 23 7.41 -8.77 -17.27
N ALA A 24 6.49 -7.93 -16.78
CA ALA A 24 6.67 -6.49 -16.83
C ALA A 24 7.98 -6.23 -16.10
N ALA A 25 9.05 -6.02 -16.87
CA ALA A 25 10.30 -5.53 -16.34
C ALA A 25 9.93 -4.28 -15.57
N ALA A 26 10.11 -4.33 -14.24
CA ALA A 26 9.95 -3.17 -13.41
C ALA A 26 10.94 -2.15 -13.96
N SER A 27 10.42 -1.17 -14.71
CA SER A 27 11.22 -0.05 -15.19
C SER A 27 11.68 0.68 -13.94
N SER A 28 12.91 0.40 -13.52
CA SER A 28 13.63 1.22 -12.55
C SER A 28 14.00 2.52 -13.26
N ALA A 29 12.98 3.33 -13.55
CA ALA A 29 13.21 4.72 -13.83
C ALA A 29 14.04 5.26 -12.67
N PRO A 30 15.17 5.93 -12.92
CA PRO A 30 15.93 6.54 -11.84
C PRO A 30 14.97 7.46 -11.09
N LEU A 31 14.84 7.24 -9.77
CA LEU A 31 14.22 8.20 -8.87
C LEU A 31 14.82 9.55 -9.23
N ALA A 32 14.01 10.42 -9.85
CA ALA A 32 14.41 11.76 -10.24
C ALA A 32 15.21 12.35 -9.08
N ALA A 33 16.45 12.78 -9.34
CA ALA A 33 17.39 13.23 -8.33
C ALA A 33 16.69 14.18 -7.35
N GLY A 34 16.34 13.65 -6.18
CA GLY A 34 15.45 14.32 -5.26
C GLY A 34 16.12 15.58 -4.73
N LYS A 35 15.33 16.62 -4.47
CA LYS A 35 15.79 17.77 -3.66
C LYS A 35 16.52 17.23 -2.43
N SER A 36 17.75 17.69 -2.18
CA SER A 36 18.57 17.26 -1.03
C SER A 36 17.76 17.28 0.27
N ALA A 37 17.95 16.30 1.16
CA ALA A 37 17.18 16.20 2.40
C ALA A 37 17.20 17.52 3.22
N PRO A 38 16.10 17.89 3.91
CA PRO A 38 16.10 19.09 4.76
C PRO A 38 17.14 18.93 5.87
N LYS A 39 17.90 19.99 6.14
CA LYS A 39 18.95 20.00 7.16
C LYS A 39 18.46 20.49 8.52
N THR A 40 17.32 21.18 8.55
CA THR A 40 16.69 21.68 9.77
C THR A 40 15.22 21.27 9.85
N VAL A 41 14.65 21.33 11.06
CA VAL A 41 13.22 21.05 11.26
C VAL A 41 12.38 22.10 10.54
N GLU A 42 12.83 23.35 10.49
CA GLU A 42 12.16 24.46 9.79
C GLU A 42 12.10 24.20 8.28
N GLU A 43 13.20 23.75 7.67
CA GLU A 43 13.18 23.35 6.25
C GLU A 43 12.23 22.17 6.00
N LEU A 44 12.21 21.18 6.89
CA LEU A 44 11.28 20.05 6.79
C LEU A 44 9.83 20.54 6.81
N ARG A 45 9.48 21.38 7.80
CA ARG A 45 8.13 21.95 7.95
C ARG A 45 7.73 22.73 6.70
N ALA A 46 8.58 23.62 6.21
CA ALA A 46 8.31 24.43 5.02
C ALA A 46 8.05 23.57 3.79
N ARG A 47 8.85 22.51 3.57
CA ARG A 47 8.68 21.60 2.42
C ARG A 47 7.40 20.78 2.51
N ILE A 48 7.03 20.29 3.70
CA ILE A 48 5.75 19.59 3.89
C ILE A 48 4.59 20.55 3.60
N GLN A 49 4.62 21.78 4.11
CA GLN A 49 3.60 22.79 3.84
C GLN A 49 3.49 23.14 2.36
N GLU A 50 4.61 23.27 1.64
CA GLU A 50 4.64 23.49 0.19
C GLU A 50 3.92 22.35 -0.55
N ILE A 51 4.16 21.09 -0.15
CA ILE A 51 3.50 19.91 -0.74
C ILE A 51 2.01 19.93 -0.45
N LEU A 52 1.61 20.17 0.81
CA LEU A 52 0.20 20.17 1.22
C LEU A 52 -0.64 21.27 0.56
N ARG A 53 -0.01 22.36 0.10
CA ARG A 53 -0.68 23.47 -0.60
C ARG A 53 -0.82 23.27 -2.11
N ARG A 54 -0.34 22.16 -2.68
CA ARG A 54 -0.47 21.88 -4.11
C ARG A 54 -1.95 21.75 -4.50
N ALA A 55 -2.32 22.33 -5.64
CA ALA A 55 -3.70 22.34 -6.13
C ALA A 55 -4.29 20.91 -6.30
N GLU A 56 -3.44 19.93 -6.61
CA GLU A 56 -3.81 18.51 -6.71
C GLU A 56 -4.40 17.93 -5.41
N LEU A 57 -4.02 18.49 -4.26
CA LEU A 57 -4.50 18.06 -2.94
C LEU A 57 -5.68 18.89 -2.43
N ALA A 58 -6.13 19.92 -3.16
CA ALA A 58 -7.21 20.80 -2.75
C ALA A 58 -8.53 20.06 -2.37
N PRO A 59 -8.98 19.01 -3.09
CA PRO A 59 -10.18 18.28 -2.70
C PRO A 59 -9.93 17.22 -1.60
N ALA A 60 -8.68 16.93 -1.27
CA ALA A 60 -8.31 15.86 -0.34
C ALA A 60 -8.32 16.33 1.12
N GLN A 61 -8.75 15.44 2.02
CA GLN A 61 -8.50 15.64 3.45
C GLN A 61 -7.20 14.94 3.82
N VAL A 62 -6.18 15.73 4.15
CA VAL A 62 -4.86 15.23 4.52
C VAL A 62 -4.60 15.53 6.00
N ALA A 63 -4.12 14.52 6.71
CA ALA A 63 -3.57 14.66 8.05
C ALA A 63 -2.13 14.13 8.07
N VAL A 64 -1.26 14.83 8.78
CA VAL A 64 0.15 14.47 8.92
C VAL A 64 0.53 14.63 10.39
N LYS A 65 1.26 13.66 10.93
CA LYS A 65 1.91 13.77 12.23
C LYS A 65 3.30 13.13 12.12
N ALA A 66 4.34 13.93 12.34
CA ALA A 66 5.73 13.50 12.34
C ALA A 66 6.32 13.75 13.72
N VAL A 67 6.88 12.71 14.33
CA VAL A 67 7.41 12.74 15.70
C VAL A 67 8.82 12.16 15.70
N SER A 68 9.73 12.79 16.45
CA SER A 68 11.04 12.22 16.74
C SER A 68 10.89 11.01 17.65
N LEU A 69 11.34 9.83 17.21
CA LEU A 69 11.27 8.61 18.01
C LEU A 69 12.24 8.63 19.21
N GLU A 70 13.34 9.36 19.09
CA GLU A 70 14.34 9.49 20.17
C GLU A 70 13.85 10.40 21.29
N THR A 71 13.26 11.56 20.94
CA THR A 71 12.92 12.59 21.93
C THR A 71 11.43 12.75 22.19
N GLY A 72 10.56 12.05 21.44
CA GLY A 72 9.10 12.20 21.49
C GLY A 72 8.57 13.55 21.01
N ARG A 73 9.44 14.43 20.47
CA ARG A 73 9.06 15.79 20.06
C ARG A 73 8.30 15.76 18.74
N VAL A 74 7.18 16.48 18.66
CA VAL A 74 6.45 16.70 17.41
C VAL A 74 7.28 17.60 16.49
N LEU A 75 7.65 17.07 15.33
CA LEU A 75 8.42 17.79 14.31
C LEU A 75 7.48 18.54 13.36
N PHE A 76 6.34 17.96 13.02
CA PHE A 76 5.30 18.57 12.20
C PHE A 76 3.95 17.91 12.49
N GLU A 77 2.88 18.70 12.51
CA GLU A 77 1.51 18.18 12.56
C GLU A 77 0.55 19.08 11.77
N GLU A 78 -0.39 18.45 11.09
CA GLU A 78 -1.48 19.08 10.35
C GLU A 78 -2.70 18.15 10.47
N ASN A 79 -3.84 18.64 10.95
CA ASN A 79 -5.07 17.85 11.14
C ASN A 79 -4.87 16.55 11.93
N ALA A 80 -3.90 16.48 12.85
CA ALA A 80 -3.43 15.23 13.45
C ALA A 80 -4.48 14.45 14.26
N ILE A 81 -5.55 15.10 14.71
CA ILE A 81 -6.66 14.47 15.46
C ILE A 81 -7.90 14.20 14.59
N LYS A 82 -7.83 14.53 13.29
CA LYS A 82 -8.94 14.33 12.36
C LYS A 82 -9.08 12.85 12.02
N LEU A 83 -10.30 12.33 12.14
CA LEU A 83 -10.60 10.95 11.75
C LEU A 83 -10.64 10.85 10.22
N LEU A 84 -9.86 9.91 9.68
CA LEU A 84 -9.78 9.60 8.25
C LEU A 84 -9.99 8.09 8.04
N HIS A 85 -10.29 7.68 6.82
CA HIS A 85 -10.34 6.26 6.46
C HIS A 85 -8.90 5.71 6.36
N PRO A 86 -8.48 4.77 7.23
CA PRO A 86 -7.09 4.32 7.28
C PRO A 86 -6.73 3.32 6.18
N ALA A 87 -7.71 2.75 5.48
CA ALA A 87 -7.52 1.66 4.52
C ALA A 87 -6.61 0.56 5.11
N SER A 88 -5.61 0.09 4.36
CA SER A 88 -4.69 -0.95 4.82
C SER A 88 -3.76 -0.53 5.96
N VAL A 89 -3.66 0.76 6.33
CA VAL A 89 -2.92 1.20 7.54
C VAL A 89 -3.56 0.62 8.81
N MET A 90 -4.85 0.25 8.76
CA MET A 90 -5.54 -0.49 9.82
C MET A 90 -4.79 -1.76 10.25
N LYS A 91 -4.03 -2.39 9.33
CA LYS A 91 -3.23 -3.59 9.64
C LYS A 91 -2.21 -3.36 10.75
N ILE A 92 -1.72 -2.14 10.97
CA ILE A 92 -0.80 -1.83 12.07
C ILE A 92 -1.49 -2.14 13.41
N TYR A 93 -2.72 -1.70 13.60
CA TYR A 93 -3.51 -1.98 14.81
C TYR A 93 -3.85 -3.47 14.92
N THR A 94 -4.27 -4.10 13.82
CA THR A 94 -4.60 -5.53 13.81
C THR A 94 -3.38 -6.39 14.18
N VAL A 95 -2.20 -6.09 13.63
CA VAL A 95 -0.96 -6.83 13.93
C VAL A 95 -0.49 -6.56 15.34
N ALA A 96 -0.56 -5.33 15.84
CA ALA A 96 -0.23 -5.02 17.24
C ALA A 96 -1.10 -5.84 18.20
N ALA A 97 -2.42 -5.88 17.97
CA ALA A 97 -3.33 -6.69 18.76
C ALA A 97 -3.07 -8.21 18.60
N ALA A 98 -2.73 -8.67 17.39
CA ALA A 98 -2.39 -10.07 17.16
C ALA A 98 -1.10 -10.47 17.90
N LEU A 99 -0.07 -9.63 17.90
CA LEU A 99 1.18 -9.88 18.63
C LEU A 99 0.93 -9.89 20.15
N ASP A 100 0.09 -8.98 20.65
CA ASP A 100 -0.33 -8.95 22.06
C ASP A 100 -1.08 -10.22 22.48
N ARG A 101 -2.00 -10.72 21.64
CA ARG A 101 -2.90 -11.84 21.99
C ARG A 101 -2.39 -13.22 21.64
N LEU A 102 -1.73 -13.35 20.49
CA LEU A 102 -1.29 -14.63 19.96
C LEU A 102 0.17 -14.91 20.29
N THR A 103 0.95 -13.86 20.64
CA THR A 103 2.41 -13.87 20.74
C THR A 103 3.11 -14.09 19.38
N PRO A 104 4.41 -13.76 19.26
CA PRO A 104 5.18 -14.00 18.03
C PRO A 104 5.29 -15.48 17.63
N ASP A 105 5.14 -16.39 18.60
CA ASP A 105 5.36 -17.83 18.40
C ASP A 105 4.08 -18.60 18.02
N TYR A 106 2.95 -17.91 17.86
CA TYR A 106 1.71 -18.56 17.44
C TYR A 106 1.87 -19.36 16.15
N ARG A 107 1.24 -20.53 16.10
CA ARG A 107 1.14 -21.38 14.91
C ARG A 107 -0.31 -21.74 14.67
N PHE A 108 -0.79 -21.52 13.45
CA PHE A 108 -2.12 -21.97 13.05
C PHE A 108 -2.15 -23.50 12.97
N LYS A 109 -3.15 -24.13 13.60
CA LYS A 109 -3.36 -25.57 13.55
C LYS A 109 -4.33 -25.91 12.41
N THR A 110 -3.91 -26.80 11.53
CA THR A 110 -4.75 -27.42 10.50
C THR A 110 -4.89 -28.91 10.81
N SER A 111 -6.08 -29.48 10.71
CA SER A 111 -6.35 -30.89 11.07
C SER A 111 -7.43 -31.50 10.18
N VAL A 112 -7.36 -32.82 9.96
CA VAL A 112 -8.32 -33.63 9.19
C VAL A 112 -8.84 -34.73 10.11
N TYR A 113 -10.14 -35.04 10.05
CA TYR A 113 -10.81 -36.02 10.92
C TYR A 113 -11.49 -37.10 10.07
N THR A 114 -11.70 -38.29 10.64
CA THR A 114 -12.35 -39.45 10.01
C THR A 114 -13.61 -39.83 10.76
#